data_AF-A0A2E0X0X8-F1
#
_entry.id   AF-A0A2E0X0X8-F1
#
_cell.length_a   1.000
_cell.length_b   1.000
_cell.length_c   1.000
_cell.angle_alpha   90.00
_cell.angle_beta   90.00
_cell.angle_gamma   90.00
#
_symmetry.space_group_name_H-M   'P 1'
#
loop_
_entity.id
_entity.type
_entity.pdbx_description
1 polymer ?
#
loop_
_entity_poly.entity_id
_entity_poly.type
_entity_poly.pdbx_seq_one_letter_code
_entity_poly.pdbx_strand_id
1 'polypeptide(L)'
;MLARCLELTVLLLLIGGIAGCGMNGAAELRGKWVGVPDTAAAKAQREADRYRALTDTAASDAAPAETADRPAVVSDWEQHDVRVELEFIDAAQVRLALSGDATGQPVQGTWKVLEKGPAGMVIEIVTPAAGEEGEATRRRFELGFDRREDGLVGFTFNEVGADRRLGSLYFQRPQ
;
A
#
# COMPACT_ATOMS: atom_id res chain seq x y z
N MET A 1 23.64 -35.98 36.13
CA MET A 1 23.72 -35.83 34.66
C MET A 1 22.37 -35.44 34.03
N LEU A 2 21.24 -35.98 34.48
CA LEU A 2 19.90 -35.66 33.96
C LEU A 2 19.46 -34.18 34.11
N ALA A 3 19.87 -33.49 35.18
CA ALA A 3 19.49 -32.08 35.41
C ALA A 3 20.08 -31.10 34.38
N ARG A 4 21.25 -31.41 33.79
CA ARG A 4 21.91 -30.53 32.80
C ARG A 4 21.32 -30.65 31.39
N CYS A 5 20.63 -31.75 31.08
CA CYS A 5 19.91 -31.89 29.80
C CYS A 5 18.61 -31.06 29.79
N LEU A 6 17.95 -30.92 30.94
CA LEU A 6 16.67 -30.21 31.03
C LEU A 6 16.84 -28.70 30.81
N GLU A 7 17.90 -28.09 31.36
CA GLU A 7 18.17 -26.65 31.21
C GLU A 7 18.48 -26.25 29.75
N LEU A 8 19.14 -27.13 28.98
CA LEU A 8 19.46 -26.87 27.58
C LEU A 8 18.20 -26.86 26.69
N THR A 9 17.18 -27.63 27.06
CA THR A 9 15.95 -27.78 26.26
C THR A 9 15.02 -26.58 26.44
N VAL A 10 14.97 -26.02 27.66
CA VAL A 10 14.21 -24.79 27.95
C VAL A 10 14.82 -23.57 27.26
N LEU A 11 16.16 -23.50 27.14
CA LEU A 11 16.83 -22.41 26.43
C LEU A 11 16.60 -22.46 24.91
N LEU A 12 16.56 -23.66 24.31
CA LEU A 12 16.26 -23.85 22.88
C LEU A 12 14.80 -23.53 22.52
N LEU A 13 13.86 -23.79 23.42
CA LEU A 13 12.45 -23.42 23.24
C LEU A 13 12.20 -21.91 23.35
N LEU A 14 13.00 -21.18 24.14
CA LEU A 14 12.89 -19.71 24.23
C LEU A 14 13.46 -18.98 23.00
N ILE A 15 14.46 -19.54 22.31
CA ILE A 15 15.08 -18.91 21.13
C ILE A 15 14.24 -19.17 19.86
N GLY A 16 13.47 -20.25 19.81
CA GLY A 16 12.59 -20.59 18.67
C GLY A 16 11.33 -19.73 18.50
N GLY A 17 10.96 -18.95 19.53
CA GLY A 17 9.73 -18.13 19.52
C GLY A 17 9.83 -16.77 18.80
N ILE A 18 11.03 -16.39 18.30
CA ILE A 18 11.28 -15.08 17.68
C ILE A 18 11.49 -15.18 16.17
N ALA A 19 11.13 -16.30 15.54
CA ALA A 19 10.86 -16.32 14.10
C ALA A 19 9.55 -15.57 13.86
N GLY A 20 9.60 -14.25 14.00
CA GLY A 20 8.51 -13.37 13.64
C GLY A 20 8.16 -13.65 12.19
N CYS A 21 7.00 -14.25 11.97
CA CYS A 21 6.25 -14.14 10.72
C CYS A 21 5.89 -12.65 10.54
N GLY A 22 6.90 -11.82 10.31
CA GLY A 22 6.70 -10.45 9.91
C GLY A 22 5.99 -10.50 8.58
N MET A 23 4.77 -9.98 8.53
CA MET A 23 4.03 -9.80 7.28
C MET A 23 4.97 -9.18 6.26
N ASN A 24 5.35 -9.95 5.24
CA ASN A 24 6.21 -9.50 4.17
C ASN A 24 5.36 -8.69 3.17
N GLY A 25 4.75 -7.60 3.63
CA GLY A 25 3.94 -6.72 2.78
C GLY A 25 4.70 -6.24 1.54
N ALA A 26 6.03 -6.10 1.65
CA ALA A 26 6.90 -5.79 0.51
C ALA A 26 6.91 -6.89 -0.57
N ALA A 27 6.81 -8.17 -0.19
CA ALA A 27 6.73 -9.27 -1.13
C ALA A 27 5.37 -9.31 -1.85
N GLU A 28 4.28 -9.00 -1.13
CA GLU A 28 2.93 -8.92 -1.70
C GLU A 28 2.77 -7.77 -2.71
N LEU A 29 3.56 -6.69 -2.55
CA LEU A 29 3.60 -5.59 -3.51
C LEU A 29 4.27 -5.96 -4.84
N ARG A 30 4.99 -7.08 -4.95
CA ARG A 30 5.72 -7.44 -6.17
C ARG A 30 4.80 -7.51 -7.40
N GLY A 31 5.28 -7.05 -8.55
CA GLY A 31 4.55 -7.06 -9.82
C GLY A 31 3.86 -5.73 -10.13
N LYS A 32 2.95 -5.77 -11.10
CA LYS A 32 2.28 -4.58 -11.65
C LYS A 32 1.04 -4.18 -10.86
N TRP A 33 0.81 -2.88 -10.80
CA TRP A 33 -0.32 -2.21 -10.19
C TRP A 33 -0.71 -1.00 -11.02
N VAL A 34 -2.01 -0.74 -11.10
CA VAL A 34 -2.58 0.42 -11.79
C VAL A 34 -3.30 1.26 -10.76
N GLY A 35 -2.87 2.51 -10.63
CA GLY A 35 -3.38 3.52 -9.73
C GLY A 35 -4.28 4.50 -10.47
N VAL A 36 -5.44 4.77 -9.87
CA VAL A 36 -6.39 5.80 -10.32
C VAL A 36 -6.75 6.71 -9.14
N PRO A 37 -7.24 7.94 -9.37
CA PRO A 37 -7.73 8.83 -8.31
C PRO A 37 -8.73 8.11 -7.39
N ASP A 38 -8.47 8.16 -6.10
CA ASP A 38 -9.30 7.52 -5.09
C ASP A 38 -10.49 8.41 -4.70
N THR A 39 -11.52 8.38 -5.54
CA THR A 39 -12.70 9.24 -5.35
C THR A 39 -13.41 8.95 -4.03
N ALA A 40 -14.07 9.96 -3.46
CA ALA A 40 -14.85 9.78 -2.23
C ALA A 40 -15.92 8.67 -2.36
N ALA A 41 -16.54 8.55 -3.54
CA ALA A 41 -17.51 7.51 -3.83
C ALA A 41 -16.86 6.11 -3.91
N ALA A 42 -15.72 5.99 -4.59
CA ALA A 42 -14.98 4.74 -4.68
C ALA A 42 -14.49 4.27 -3.30
N LYS A 43 -14.01 5.20 -2.47
CA LYS A 43 -13.63 4.92 -1.10
C LYS A 43 -14.81 4.47 -0.24
N ALA A 44 -15.93 5.20 -0.28
CA ALA A 44 -17.14 4.84 0.45
C ALA A 44 -17.65 3.44 0.05
N GLN A 45 -17.60 3.11 -1.24
CA GLN A 45 -17.96 1.79 -1.74
C GLN A 45 -17.04 0.70 -1.18
N ARG A 46 -15.71 0.89 -1.20
CA ARG A 46 -14.76 -0.09 -0.66
C ARG A 46 -14.92 -0.31 0.85
N GLU A 47 -15.23 0.75 1.59
CA GLU A 47 -15.54 0.67 3.02
C GLU A 47 -16.85 -0.11 3.25
N ALA A 48 -17.91 0.18 2.50
CA ALA A 48 -19.17 -0.56 2.57
C ALA A 48 -18.99 -2.06 2.25
N ASP A 49 -18.22 -2.39 1.22
CA ASP A 49 -17.92 -3.78 0.86
C ASP A 49 -17.06 -4.48 1.92
N ARG A 50 -16.18 -3.73 2.60
CA ARG A 50 -15.43 -4.26 3.76
C ARG A 50 -16.36 -4.57 4.93
N TYR A 51 -17.30 -3.69 5.26
CA TYR A 51 -18.28 -3.96 6.30
C TYR A 51 -19.18 -5.16 5.94
N ARG A 52 -19.65 -5.25 4.69
CA ARG A 52 -20.48 -6.37 4.24
C ARG A 52 -19.78 -7.72 4.42
N ALA A 53 -18.51 -7.83 4.01
CA ALA A 53 -17.74 -9.07 4.19
C ALA A 53 -17.60 -9.48 5.66
N LEU A 54 -17.47 -8.49 6.56
CA LEU A 54 -17.40 -8.76 8.01
C LEU A 54 -18.76 -9.21 8.56
N THR A 55 -19.87 -8.61 8.11
CA THR A 55 -21.23 -8.98 8.57
C THR A 55 -21.73 -10.29 7.97
N ASP A 56 -21.32 -10.66 6.75
CA ASP A 56 -21.67 -11.97 6.17
C ASP A 56 -20.97 -13.13 6.92
N THR A 57 -19.84 -12.83 7.58
CA THR A 57 -19.11 -13.78 8.42
C THR A 57 -19.65 -13.84 9.87
N ALA A 58 -20.35 -12.79 10.32
CA ALA A 58 -20.92 -12.69 11.65
C ALA A 58 -22.41 -12.32 11.54
N ALA A 59 -23.29 -13.31 11.59
CA ALA A 59 -24.74 -13.09 11.68
C ALA A 59 -25.05 -12.19 12.89
N SER A 60 -25.17 -10.88 12.68
CA SER A 60 -25.58 -9.93 13.72
C SER A 60 -26.07 -8.62 13.13
N ASP A 61 -27.26 -8.24 13.59
CA ASP A 61 -27.95 -6.97 13.40
C ASP A 61 -27.06 -5.77 13.78
N ALA A 62 -26.71 -4.95 12.80
CA ALA A 62 -26.25 -3.58 13.05
C ALA A 62 -26.73 -2.68 11.90
N ALA A 63 -27.62 -1.75 12.24
CA ALA A 63 -28.14 -0.75 11.31
C ALA A 63 -27.01 0.19 10.81
N PRO A 64 -27.05 0.65 9.55
CA PRO A 64 -26.03 1.54 9.02
C PRO A 64 -26.07 2.89 9.73
N ALA A 65 -24.92 3.33 10.22
CA ALA A 65 -24.74 4.70 10.68
C ALA A 65 -24.82 5.64 9.47
N GLU A 66 -25.84 6.51 9.46
CA GLU A 66 -25.94 7.64 8.54
C GLU A 66 -24.73 8.57 8.75
N THR A 67 -23.75 8.49 7.86
CA THR A 67 -22.69 9.50 7.77
C THR A 67 -23.24 10.71 7.02
N ALA A 68 -23.27 11.82 7.75
CA ALA A 68 -23.85 13.09 7.38
C ALA A 68 -23.38 13.64 6.01
N ASP A 69 -24.37 14.19 5.32
CA ASP A 69 -24.39 15.01 4.11
C ASP A 69 -23.42 16.21 4.14
N ARG A 70 -22.11 15.94 4.04
CA ARG A 70 -21.12 16.96 3.69
C ARG A 70 -20.77 16.78 2.22
N PRO A 71 -20.78 17.86 1.40
CA PRO A 71 -20.32 17.77 0.02
C PRO A 71 -18.88 17.27 0.02
N ALA A 72 -18.64 16.15 -0.65
CA ALA A 72 -17.31 15.59 -0.81
C ALA A 72 -16.41 16.63 -1.50
N VAL A 73 -15.29 16.96 -0.87
CA VAL A 73 -14.28 17.82 -1.49
C VAL A 73 -13.62 17.02 -2.61
N VAL A 74 -13.85 17.43 -3.85
CA VAL A 74 -13.24 16.81 -5.04
C VAL A 74 -11.74 17.15 -5.05
N SER A 75 -10.89 16.12 -5.12
CA SER A 75 -9.45 16.31 -5.19
C SER A 75 -8.99 16.81 -6.56
N ASP A 76 -7.78 17.36 -6.65
CA ASP A 76 -7.20 17.81 -7.92
C ASP A 76 -6.99 16.61 -8.86
N TRP A 77 -6.59 15.44 -8.34
CA TRP A 77 -6.47 14.23 -9.15
C TRP A 77 -7.78 13.77 -9.78
N GLU A 78 -8.91 13.93 -9.09
CA GLU A 78 -10.24 13.57 -9.61
C GLU A 78 -10.68 14.42 -10.81
N GLN A 79 -10.06 15.59 -11.01
CA GLN A 79 -10.36 16.49 -12.13
C GLN A 79 -9.61 16.13 -13.42
N HIS A 80 -8.70 15.17 -13.35
CA HIS A 80 -7.85 14.76 -14.46
C HIS A 80 -7.98 13.24 -14.71
N ASP A 81 -7.85 12.83 -15.98
CA ASP A 81 -7.77 11.41 -16.33
C ASP A 81 -6.36 10.89 -16.02
N VAL A 82 -6.07 10.75 -14.72
CA VAL A 82 -4.77 10.29 -14.24
C VAL A 82 -4.81 8.79 -14.06
N ARG A 83 -3.83 8.12 -14.66
CA ARG A 83 -3.61 6.71 -14.44
C ARG A 83 -2.12 6.46 -14.27
N VAL A 84 -1.72 5.89 -13.15
CA VAL A 84 -0.32 5.63 -12.81
C VAL A 84 -0.08 4.14 -12.81
N GLU A 85 0.90 3.66 -13.56
CA GLU A 85 1.34 2.27 -13.50
C GLU A 85 2.57 2.17 -12.61
N LEU A 86 2.52 1.26 -11.65
CA LEU A 86 3.60 0.99 -10.71
C LEU A 86 3.97 -0.50 -10.78
N GLU A 87 5.24 -0.79 -11.02
CA GLU A 87 5.75 -2.16 -11.05
C GLU A 87 6.89 -2.32 -10.05
N PHE A 88 6.64 -3.06 -8.98
CA PHE A 88 7.67 -3.49 -8.04
C PHE A 88 8.36 -4.73 -8.61
N ILE A 89 9.50 -4.53 -9.28
CA ILE A 89 10.22 -5.58 -10.02
C ILE A 89 10.79 -6.61 -9.03
N ASP A 90 11.45 -6.10 -7.99
CA ASP A 90 12.06 -6.87 -6.91
C ASP A 90 12.08 -6.06 -5.60
N ALA A 91 12.84 -6.53 -4.62
CA ALA A 91 12.93 -5.93 -3.28
C ALA A 91 13.58 -4.53 -3.25
N ALA A 92 14.20 -4.08 -4.34
CA ALA A 92 14.91 -2.81 -4.44
C ALA A 92 14.52 -1.98 -5.66
N GLN A 93 13.99 -2.59 -6.72
CA GLN A 93 13.68 -1.90 -7.97
C GLN A 93 12.18 -1.66 -8.16
N VAL A 94 11.85 -0.45 -8.60
CA VAL A 94 10.48 -0.04 -8.95
C VAL A 94 10.48 0.70 -10.27
N ARG A 95 9.40 0.56 -11.03
CA ARG A 95 9.15 1.31 -12.26
C ARG A 95 7.81 2.04 -12.12
N LEU A 96 7.81 3.33 -12.43
CA LEU A 96 6.61 4.17 -12.53
C LEU A 96 6.38 4.56 -13.99
N ALA A 97 5.13 4.56 -14.43
CA ALA A 97 4.71 5.22 -15.66
C ALA A 97 3.43 6.02 -15.41
N LEU A 98 3.30 7.16 -16.06
CA LEU A 98 2.02 7.86 -16.21
C LEU A 98 1.41 7.37 -17.53
N SER A 99 0.21 6.81 -17.45
CA SER A 99 -0.56 6.36 -18.61
C SER A 99 -1.63 7.40 -18.95
N GLY A 100 -1.87 7.55 -20.25
CA GLY A 100 -2.49 8.70 -20.88
C GLY A 100 -1.57 9.08 -22.03
N ASP A 101 -2.08 8.97 -23.27
CA ASP A 101 -1.59 9.37 -24.60
C ASP A 101 -0.20 10.05 -24.82
N ALA A 102 0.44 10.64 -23.83
CA ALA A 102 1.83 11.06 -23.88
C ALA A 102 2.78 9.85 -23.70
N THR A 103 3.55 9.62 -24.76
CA THR A 103 4.88 8.98 -24.96
C THR A 103 5.90 8.90 -23.81
N GLY A 104 5.51 9.07 -22.54
CA GLY A 104 6.38 9.04 -21.38
C GLY A 104 7.02 7.67 -21.19
N GLN A 105 8.35 7.61 -21.33
CA GLN A 105 9.12 6.44 -20.94
C GLN A 105 8.93 6.19 -19.45
N PRO A 106 8.71 4.93 -19.02
CA PRO A 106 8.64 4.60 -17.62
C PRO A 106 9.91 5.05 -16.88
N VAL A 107 9.73 5.70 -15.74
CA VAL A 107 10.84 6.09 -14.86
C VAL A 107 11.19 4.88 -13.99
N GLN A 108 12.43 4.41 -14.10
CA GLN A 108 12.96 3.36 -13.22
C GLN A 108 13.65 4.01 -12.02
N GLY A 109 13.37 3.49 -10.82
CA GLY A 109 13.98 3.94 -9.58
C GLY A 109 14.29 2.78 -8.64
N THR A 110 14.78 3.13 -7.46
CA THR A 110 14.89 2.19 -6.35
C THR A 110 13.85 2.51 -5.29
N TRP A 111 13.52 1.53 -4.47
CA TRP A 111 12.62 1.72 -3.33
C TRP A 111 13.07 0.93 -2.11
N LYS A 112 12.61 1.35 -0.94
CA LYS A 112 12.79 0.64 0.31
C LYS A 112 11.66 0.93 1.28
N VAL A 113 11.41 0.01 2.21
CA VAL A 113 10.50 0.22 3.33
C VAL A 113 11.21 1.02 4.41
N LEU A 114 10.62 2.13 4.82
CA LEU A 114 11.07 2.95 5.95
C LEU A 114 10.41 2.48 7.25
N GLU A 115 9.09 2.29 7.23
CA GLU A 115 8.29 1.94 8.40
C GLU A 115 7.22 0.91 8.04
N LYS A 116 6.92 -0.01 8.97
CA LYS A 116 5.85 -1.01 8.82
C LYS A 116 4.81 -0.79 9.90
N GLY A 117 3.54 -0.82 9.52
CA GLY A 117 2.40 -0.77 10.42
C GLY A 117 1.42 -1.92 10.17
N PRO A 118 0.42 -2.09 11.05
CA PRO A 118 -0.60 -3.13 10.90
C PRO A 118 -1.50 -2.92 9.68
N ALA A 119 -1.77 -1.66 9.31
CA ALA A 119 -2.67 -1.30 8.20
C ALA A 119 -1.93 -0.89 6.92
N GLY A 120 -0.60 -0.88 6.91
CA GLY A 120 0.15 -0.23 5.85
C GLY A 120 1.65 -0.13 6.08
N MET A 121 2.31 0.69 5.27
CA MET A 121 3.75 0.97 5.40
C MET A 121 4.12 2.34 4.84
N VAL A 122 5.27 2.84 5.23
CA VAL A 122 5.91 4.00 4.59
C VAL A 122 7.08 3.51 3.76
N ILE A 123 7.12 3.89 2.48
CA ILE A 123 8.23 3.60 1.58
C ILE A 123 8.93 4.88 1.13
N GLU A 124 10.18 4.75 0.71
CA GLU A 124 10.90 5.78 -0.03
C GLU A 124 11.13 5.27 -1.44
N ILE A 125 10.82 6.09 -2.45
CA ILE A 125 11.19 5.86 -3.84
C ILE A 125 12.25 6.90 -4.22
N VAL A 126 13.34 6.42 -4.81
CA VAL A 126 14.43 7.24 -5.33
C VAL A 126 14.48 7.06 -6.84
N THR A 127 14.21 8.14 -7.57
CA THR A 127 14.35 8.16 -9.03
C THR A 127 15.66 8.85 -9.41
N PRO A 128 16.36 8.37 -10.45
CA PRO A 128 17.56 9.03 -10.93
C PRO A 128 17.23 10.42 -11.45
N ALA A 129 18.26 11.24 -11.55
CA ALA A 129 18.20 12.55 -12.17
C ALA A 129 17.75 12.47 -13.63
N ALA A 130 16.97 13.46 -14.07
CA ALA A 130 16.69 13.66 -15.48
C ALA A 130 17.88 14.40 -16.13
N GLY A 131 18.98 13.70 -16.41
CA GLY A 131 20.18 14.24 -17.07
C GLY A 131 21.49 14.07 -16.26
N GLU A 132 22.62 14.44 -16.87
CA GLU A 132 23.97 14.22 -16.30
C GLU A 132 24.28 15.08 -15.07
N GLU A 133 23.63 16.23 -14.93
CA GLU A 133 23.89 17.19 -13.83
C GLU A 133 22.78 17.24 -12.77
N GLY A 134 21.72 16.45 -12.91
CA GLY A 134 20.62 16.49 -11.96
C GLY A 134 20.91 15.71 -10.67
N GLU A 135 20.18 16.03 -9.61
CA GLU A 135 20.19 15.25 -8.38
C GLU A 135 19.10 14.16 -8.41
N ALA A 136 19.36 13.04 -7.74
CA ALA A 136 18.36 12.00 -7.57
C ALA A 136 17.20 12.50 -6.70
N THR A 137 15.98 12.35 -7.18
CA THR A 137 14.77 12.76 -6.45
C THR A 137 14.36 11.68 -5.46
N ARG A 138 14.16 12.06 -4.19
CA ARG A 138 13.69 11.15 -3.13
C ARG A 138 12.32 11.57 -2.67
N ARG A 139 11.36 10.64 -2.70
CA ARG A 139 9.97 10.89 -2.28
C ARG A 139 9.52 9.79 -1.34
N ARG A 140 8.74 10.15 -0.33
CA ARG A 140 8.21 9.22 0.66
C ARG A 140 6.73 9.04 0.44
N PHE A 141 6.26 7.80 0.55
CA PHE A 141 4.87 7.46 0.32
C PHE A 141 4.32 6.61 1.47
N GLU A 142 3.14 6.96 1.94
CA GLU A 142 2.33 6.16 2.84
C GLU A 142 1.40 5.26 2.02
N LEU A 143 1.45 3.97 2.31
CA LEU A 143 0.67 2.92 1.66
C LEU A 143 -0.34 2.38 2.66
N GLY A 144 -1.63 2.53 2.36
CA GLY A 144 -2.72 1.93 3.15
C GLY A 144 -3.25 0.66 2.47
N PHE A 145 -3.07 -0.49 3.09
CA PHE A 145 -3.41 -1.77 2.47
C PHE A 145 -4.92 -2.09 2.55
N ASP A 146 -5.50 -2.49 1.42
CA ASP A 146 -6.81 -3.14 1.37
C ASP A 146 -6.61 -4.66 1.24
N ARG A 147 -6.74 -5.34 2.38
CA ARG A 147 -6.60 -6.80 2.48
C ARG A 147 -7.98 -7.45 2.55
N ARG A 148 -8.11 -8.57 1.86
CA ARG A 148 -9.26 -9.50 1.93
C ARG A 148 -8.73 -10.89 2.30
N GLU A 149 -9.61 -11.88 2.40
CA GLU A 149 -9.23 -13.26 2.78
C GLU A 149 -8.12 -13.83 1.90
N ASP A 150 -8.15 -13.53 0.59
CA ASP A 150 -7.17 -14.00 -0.40
C ASP A 150 -5.86 -13.19 -0.45
N GLY A 151 -5.70 -12.17 0.41
CA GLY A 151 -4.49 -11.34 0.50
C GLY A 151 -4.69 -9.87 0.10
N LEU A 152 -3.61 -9.23 -0.34
CA LEU A 152 -3.61 -7.82 -0.75
C LEU A 152 -4.34 -7.62 -2.09
N VAL A 153 -5.48 -6.95 -2.05
CA VAL A 153 -6.31 -6.67 -3.25
C VAL A 153 -5.97 -5.31 -3.86
N GLY A 154 -5.58 -4.36 -3.02
CA GLY A 154 -5.16 -3.03 -3.45
C GLY A 154 -4.54 -2.23 -2.33
N PHE A 155 -4.13 -1.01 -2.62
CA PHE A 155 -3.63 -0.09 -1.62
C PHE A 155 -3.83 1.37 -2.02
N THR A 156 -4.06 2.23 -1.03
CA THR A 156 -3.94 3.67 -1.21
C THR A 156 -2.47 4.06 -1.23
N PHE A 157 -2.13 5.09 -2.01
CA PHE A 157 -0.77 5.58 -2.20
C PHE A 157 -0.76 7.11 -2.08
N ASN A 158 -0.16 7.59 -0.99
CA ASN A 158 -0.13 9.01 -0.64
C ASN A 158 1.30 9.50 -0.48
N GLU A 159 1.65 10.62 -1.09
CA GLU A 159 2.95 11.23 -0.84
C GLU A 159 2.96 11.96 0.51
N VAL A 160 3.98 11.68 1.31
CA VAL A 160 4.17 12.31 2.62
C VAL A 160 4.57 13.78 2.42
N GLY A 161 3.78 14.68 3.00
CA GLY A 161 4.01 16.12 2.91
C GLY A 161 3.46 16.78 1.64
N ALA A 162 2.79 16.03 0.78
CA ALA A 162 2.07 16.58 -0.36
C ALA A 162 0.83 17.38 0.09
N ASP A 163 0.37 18.28 -0.78
CA ASP A 163 -0.87 19.03 -0.56
C ASP A 163 -2.05 18.05 -0.46
N ARG A 164 -2.86 18.20 0.59
CA ARG A 164 -4.08 17.39 0.81
C ARG A 164 -5.08 17.52 -0.34
N ARG A 165 -5.04 18.62 -1.08
CA ARG A 165 -5.89 18.86 -2.24
C ARG A 165 -5.57 17.94 -3.42
N LEU A 166 -4.33 17.47 -3.53
CA LEU A 166 -3.96 16.51 -4.58
C LEU A 166 -4.84 15.26 -4.48
N GLY A 167 -5.08 14.77 -3.27
CA GLY A 167 -5.84 13.55 -3.01
C GLY A 167 -4.98 12.30 -3.00
N SER A 168 -5.63 11.15 -3.04
CA SER A 168 -5.00 9.83 -2.96
C SER A 168 -5.12 9.10 -4.29
N LEU A 169 -4.17 8.22 -4.59
CA LEU A 169 -4.33 7.22 -5.65
C LEU A 169 -4.67 5.86 -5.02
N TYR A 170 -5.57 5.11 -5.63
CA TYR A 170 -5.85 3.73 -5.25
C TYR A 170 -5.33 2.78 -6.33
N PHE A 171 -4.44 1.89 -5.93
CA PHE A 171 -3.77 0.93 -6.80
C PHE A 171 -4.41 -0.44 -6.68
N GLN A 172 -4.66 -1.07 -7.83
CA GLN A 172 -5.15 -2.45 -7.95
C GLN A 172 -4.32 -3.22 -8.96
N ARG A 173 -4.41 -4.55 -8.93
CA ARG A 173 -3.81 -5.38 -9.98
C ARG A 173 -4.50 -5.11 -11.32
N PRO A 174 -3.75 -5.06 -12.44
CA PRO A 174 -4.39 -5.04 -13.76
C PRO A 174 -5.21 -6.32 -13.94
N GLN A 175 -6.43 -6.17 -14.47
CA GLN A 175 -7.32 -7.29 -14.83
C GLN A 175 -6.86 -7.95 -16.14
#